data_AF-A0A1Z9ATN6-F1
#
_entry.id   AF-A0A1Z9ATN6-F1
#
_cell.length_a   1.000
_cell.length_b   1.000
_cell.length_c   1.000
_cell.angle_alpha   90.00
_cell.angle_beta   90.00
_cell.angle_gamma   90.00
#
_symmetry.space_group_name_H-M   'P 1'
#
loop_
_entity.id
_entity.type
_entity.pdbx_description
1 polymer ?
#
loop_
_entity_poly.entity_id
_entity_poly.type
_entity_poly.pdbx_seq_one_letter_code
_entity_poly.pdbx_strand_id
1 'polypeptide(L)'
;MNDHAEQKLTSREMVRAHTYPTLAAISCLSLLGITLLLIPQAVKTHRYNRCIDVQIAMRVAVNPNGLTTPGKLNYLKAVEHCEGL
;
A
#
# COMPACT_ATOMS: atom_id res chain seq x y z
N MET A 1 34.53 -36.10 -14.11
CA MET A 1 33.27 -35.42 -13.72
C MET A 1 32.18 -36.47 -13.60
N ASN A 2 32.08 -37.12 -12.45
CA ASN A 2 30.99 -38.04 -12.15
C ASN A 2 30.69 -38.02 -10.64
N ASP A 3 30.52 -36.81 -10.09
CA ASP A 3 30.30 -36.58 -8.64
C ASP A 3 28.82 -36.31 -8.34
N HIS A 4 27.92 -37.01 -9.05
CA HIS A 4 26.48 -37.07 -8.71
C HIS A 4 26.10 -38.47 -8.22
N ALA A 5 27.02 -39.15 -7.53
CA ALA A 5 26.72 -40.37 -6.80
C ALA A 5 25.90 -39.99 -5.56
N GLU A 6 24.57 -40.03 -5.69
CA GLU A 6 23.59 -40.24 -4.62
C GLU A 6 23.96 -39.68 -3.22
N GLN A 7 24.26 -38.38 -3.13
CA GLN A 7 24.40 -37.71 -1.84
C GLN A 7 23.01 -37.66 -1.19
N LYS A 8 22.65 -38.71 -0.45
CA LYS A 8 21.37 -38.81 0.26
C LYS A 8 21.39 -37.82 1.42
N LEU A 9 20.85 -36.63 1.20
CA LEU A 9 20.77 -35.57 2.22
C LEU A 9 20.08 -36.12 3.47
N THR A 10 20.64 -35.82 4.64
CA THR A 10 19.97 -36.14 5.90
C THR A 10 18.64 -35.38 5.96
N SER A 11 17.64 -35.91 6.68
CA SER A 11 16.31 -35.28 6.78
C SER A 11 16.38 -33.80 7.19
N ARG A 12 17.35 -33.44 8.02
CA ARG A 12 17.60 -32.06 8.47
C ARG A 12 18.12 -31.17 7.35
N GLU A 13 19.01 -31.66 6.49
CA GLU A 13 19.56 -30.91 5.36
C GLU A 13 18.53 -30.78 4.24
N MET A 14 17.72 -31.81 4.01
CA MET A 14 16.58 -31.77 3.09
C MET A 14 15.57 -30.68 3.50
N VAL A 15 15.25 -30.58 4.79
CA VAL A 15 14.40 -29.50 5.31
C VAL A 15 15.03 -28.14 5.03
N ARG A 16 16.33 -27.93 5.31
CA ARG A 16 16.97 -26.64 5.03
C ARG A 16 17.03 -26.29 3.54
N ALA A 17 17.28 -27.29 2.69
CA ALA A 17 17.42 -27.11 1.24
C ALA A 17 16.08 -26.85 0.54
N HIS A 18 14.95 -27.28 1.11
CA HIS A 18 13.64 -27.11 0.49
C HIS A 18 12.72 -26.17 1.26
N THR A 19 12.57 -26.32 2.58
CA THR A 19 11.58 -25.54 3.33
C THR A 19 11.94 -24.06 3.45
N TYR A 20 13.20 -23.73 3.76
CA TYR A 20 13.63 -22.33 3.83
C TYR A 20 13.48 -21.57 2.50
N PRO A 21 13.94 -22.08 1.35
CA PRO A 21 13.72 -21.39 0.08
C PRO A 21 12.25 -21.36 -0.32
N THR A 22 11.45 -22.39 -0.04
CA THR A 22 10.00 -22.31 -0.32
C THR A 22 9.30 -21.26 0.53
N LEU A 23 9.65 -21.15 1.81
CA LEU A 23 9.06 -20.15 2.71
C LEU A 23 9.49 -18.74 2.29
N ALA A 24 10.77 -18.58 1.92
CA ALA A 24 11.28 -17.33 1.36
C ALA A 24 10.53 -16.97 0.07
N ALA A 25 10.34 -17.91 -0.86
CA ALA A 25 9.61 -17.68 -2.10
C ALA A 25 8.15 -17.27 -1.84
N ILE A 26 7.45 -17.96 -0.94
CA ILE A 26 6.08 -17.61 -0.55
C ILE A 26 6.04 -16.22 0.07
N SER A 27 6.97 -15.87 0.95
CA SER A 27 7.04 -14.53 1.55
C SER A 27 7.33 -13.43 0.52
N CYS A 28 8.20 -13.67 -0.46
CA CYS A 28 8.46 -12.72 -1.53
C CYS A 28 7.23 -12.54 -2.42
N LEU A 29 6.57 -13.64 -2.81
CA LEU A 29 5.36 -13.58 -3.62
C LEU A 29 4.20 -12.90 -2.89
N SER A 30 4.04 -13.14 -1.59
CA SER A 30 3.01 -12.47 -0.79
C SER A 30 3.29 -10.98 -0.66
N LEU A 31 4.54 -10.58 -0.39
CA LEU A 31 4.94 -9.17 -0.36
C LEU A 31 4.71 -8.48 -1.71
N LEU A 32 5.08 -9.11 -2.82
CA LEU A 32 4.81 -8.59 -4.16
C LEU A 32 3.30 -8.42 -4.38
N GLY A 33 2.50 -9.42 -4.04
CA GLY A 33 1.04 -9.33 -4.12
C GLY A 33 0.50 -8.15 -3.32
N ILE A 34 0.90 -8.01 -2.06
CA ILE A 34 0.50 -6.90 -1.19
C ILE A 34 0.87 -5.56 -1.83
N THR A 35 2.10 -5.40 -2.32
CA THR A 35 2.52 -4.13 -2.96
C THR A 35 1.68 -3.78 -4.18
N LEU A 36 1.35 -4.76 -5.03
CA LEU A 36 0.49 -4.54 -6.20
C LEU A 36 -0.93 -4.14 -5.82
N LEU A 37 -1.49 -4.73 -4.75
CA LEU A 37 -2.81 -4.38 -4.25
C LEU A 37 -2.83 -3.01 -3.55
N LEU A 38 -1.71 -2.54 -3.01
CA LEU A 38 -1.60 -1.22 -2.37
C LEU A 38 -1.57 -0.06 -3.38
N ILE A 39 -1.06 -0.27 -4.59
CA ILE A 39 -0.99 0.77 -5.64
C ILE A 39 -2.36 1.45 -5.89
N PRO A 40 -3.45 0.72 -6.19
CA PRO A 40 -4.75 1.36 -6.44
C PRO A 40 -5.30 2.09 -5.21
N GLN A 41 -5.01 1.60 -3.99
CA GLN A 41 -5.39 2.28 -2.75
C GLN A 41 -4.64 3.62 -2.62
N ALA A 42 -3.33 3.63 -2.89
CA ALA A 42 -2.52 4.84 -2.87
C ALA A 42 -2.93 5.85 -3.96
N VAL A 43 -3.31 5.37 -5.15
CA VAL A 43 -3.81 6.25 -6.22
C VAL A 43 -5.16 6.87 -5.82
N LYS A 44 -6.06 6.10 -5.21
CA LYS A 44 -7.33 6.62 -4.69
C LYS A 44 -7.10 7.69 -3.63
N THR A 45 -6.28 7.41 -2.61
CA THR A 45 -5.98 8.38 -1.55
C THR A 45 -5.26 9.63 -2.08
N HIS A 46 -4.37 9.49 -3.06
CA HIS A 46 -3.74 10.63 -3.72
C HIS A 46 -4.74 11.50 -4.49
N ARG A 47 -5.67 10.90 -5.25
CA ARG A 47 -6.73 11.65 -5.93
C ARG A 47 -7.65 12.35 -4.94
N TYR A 48 -7.97 11.66 -3.85
CA TYR A 48 -8.78 12.18 -2.76
C TYR A 48 -8.12 13.41 -2.10
N ASN A 49 -6.83 13.32 -1.73
CA ASN A 49 -6.10 14.44 -1.14
C ASN A 49 -6.08 15.65 -2.08
N ARG A 50 -5.85 15.43 -3.38
CA ARG A 50 -5.90 16.51 -4.37
C ARG A 50 -7.28 17.18 -4.46
N CYS A 51 -8.37 16.43 -4.31
CA CYS A 51 -9.72 16.99 -4.29
C CYS A 51 -9.92 17.91 -3.08
N ILE A 52 -9.50 17.47 -1.90
CA ILE A 52 -9.56 18.26 -0.65
C ILE A 52 -8.71 19.52 -0.76
N ASP A 53 -7.47 19.42 -1.28
CA ASP A 53 -6.57 20.57 -1.45
C ASP A 53 -7.20 21.66 -2.33
N VAL A 54 -7.85 21.26 -3.43
CA VAL A 54 -8.55 22.19 -4.32
C VAL A 54 -9.72 22.87 -3.60
N GLN A 55 -10.49 22.14 -2.78
CA GLN A 55 -11.57 22.74 -1.99
C GLN A 55 -11.07 23.72 -0.93
N ILE A 56 -9.97 23.41 -0.26
CA ILE A 56 -9.33 24.32 0.69
C ILE A 56 -8.87 25.58 -0.06
N ALA A 57 -8.25 25.44 -1.23
CA ALA A 57 -7.83 26.57 -2.06
C ALA A 57 -9.00 27.45 -2.49
N MET A 58 -10.12 26.86 -2.91
CA MET A 58 -11.34 27.61 -3.24
C MET A 58 -11.90 28.37 -2.02
N ARG A 59 -11.90 27.75 -0.83
CA ARG A 59 -12.32 28.42 0.40
C ARG A 59 -11.45 29.64 0.71
N VAL A 60 -10.14 29.51 0.59
CA VAL A 60 -9.18 30.61 0.82
C VAL A 60 -9.38 31.73 -0.21
N ALA A 61 -9.64 31.38 -1.48
CA ALA A 61 -9.90 32.36 -2.53
C ALA A 61 -11.20 33.16 -2.29
N VAL A 62 -12.25 32.51 -1.76
CA VAL A 62 -13.54 33.15 -1.46
C VAL A 62 -13.50 33.95 -0.15
N ASN A 63 -12.75 33.48 0.84
CA ASN A 63 -12.59 34.19 2.11
C ASN A 63 -11.11 34.19 2.55
N PRO A 64 -10.32 35.22 2.20
CA PRO A 64 -8.90 35.29 2.53
C PRO A 64 -8.63 35.43 4.03
N ASN A 65 -9.63 35.85 4.82
CA ASN A 65 -9.59 35.90 6.29
C ASN A 65 -10.15 34.62 6.94
N GLY A 66 -10.60 33.65 6.12
CA GLY A 66 -11.12 32.38 6.58
C GLY A 66 -10.02 31.47 7.08
N LEU A 67 -10.25 30.82 8.22
CA LEU A 67 -9.35 29.79 8.75
C LEU A 67 -9.08 28.71 7.68
N THR A 68 -7.81 28.48 7.38
CA THR A 68 -7.34 27.39 6.51
C THR A 68 -7.52 26.03 7.17
N THR A 69 -7.71 26.00 8.49
CA THR A 69 -8.05 24.83 9.28
C THR A 69 -9.52 24.48 9.09
N PRO A 70 -9.85 23.36 8.42
CA PRO A 70 -11.22 22.90 8.38
C PRO A 70 -11.62 22.45 9.78
N GLY A 71 -12.68 23.04 10.34
CA GLY A 71 -13.37 22.41 11.47
C GLY A 71 -13.80 20.98 11.08
N LYS A 72 -13.86 20.06 12.05
CA LYS A 72 -14.13 18.63 11.79
C LYS A 72 -15.34 18.38 10.86
N LEU A 73 -16.41 19.17 11.00
CA LEU A 73 -17.60 19.14 10.13
C LEU A 73 -17.34 19.58 8.69
N ASN A 74 -16.53 20.61 8.48
CA ASN A 74 -16.17 21.08 7.14
C ASN A 74 -15.26 20.08 6.42
N TYR A 75 -14.36 19.43 7.17
CA TYR A 75 -13.55 18.34 6.64
C TYR A 75 -14.44 17.16 6.23
N LEU A 76 -15.38 16.73 7.08
CA LEU A 76 -16.31 15.64 6.77
C LEU A 76 -17.20 15.93 5.55
N LYS A 77 -17.64 17.17 5.36
CA LYS A 77 -18.41 17.57 4.17
C LYS A 77 -17.55 17.60 2.90
N ALA A 78 -16.28 17.99 3.03
CA ALA A 78 -15.30 17.91 1.95
C ALA A 78 -15.04 16.45 1.56
N VAL A 79 -14.93 15.56 2.55
CA VAL A 79 -14.84 14.10 2.37
C VAL A 79 -16.04 13.59 1.60
N GLU A 80 -17.27 13.87 2.07
CA GLU A 80 -18.52 13.46 1.43
C GLU A 80 -18.60 13.89 -0.05
N HIS A 81 -18.21 15.14 -0.35
CA HIS A 81 -18.19 15.63 -1.72
C HIS A 81 -17.12 14.95 -2.61
N CYS A 82 -15.95 14.65 -2.06
CA CYS A 82 -14.87 13.98 -2.78
C CYS A 82 -15.08 12.46 -2.90
N GLU A 83 -15.88 11.85 -2.01
CA GLU A 83 -16.28 10.44 -2.06
C GLU A 83 -17.58 10.22 -2.88
N GLY A 84 -18.39 11.25 -3.10
CA GLY A 84 -19.53 11.23 -4.03
C GLY A 84 -20.80 10.58 -3.49
N LEU A 85 -21.08 10.73 -2.19
CA LEU A 85 -22.37 10.37 -1.59
C LEU A 85 -23.40 11.51 -1.72
#